data_AF-A0A9N9DJQ3-F1
#
_entry.id   AF-A0A9N9DJQ3-F1
#
_cell.length_a   1.000
_cell.length_b   1.000
_cell.length_c   1.000
_cell.angle_alpha   90.00
_cell.angle_beta   90.00
_cell.angle_gamma   90.00
#
_symmetry.space_group_name_H-M   'P 1'
#
loop_
_entity.id
_entity.type
_entity.pdbx_description
1 polymer ?
#
loop_
_entity_poly.entity_id
_entity_poly.type
_entity_poly.pdbx_seq_one_letter_code
_entity_poly.pdbx_strand_id
1 'polypeptide(L)'
;DGKCFGTGNPTTEEVITTIAEASSRDVDLVVEATTRAFYNVWCHVDGREHGKLLNKLADLIEHDLDDLAALEALDNKKVLVSLKVAELCKEAGFPKGVINVLSDFGTTGTTMANHMNIDMITFTGKNC
;
A
#
# COMPACT_ATOMS: atom_id res chain seq x y z
N ASP A 1 17.64 -3.00 2.77
CA ASP A 1 18.53 -4.04 3.35
C ASP A 1 18.29 -5.47 2.83
N GLY A 2 17.44 -5.65 1.81
CA GLY A 2 17.23 -6.95 1.15
C GLY A 2 16.54 -8.00 2.00
N LYS A 3 16.00 -7.61 3.17
CA LYS A 3 15.23 -8.49 4.04
C LYS A 3 13.88 -8.79 3.41
N CYS A 4 13.42 -10.01 3.63
CA CYS A 4 12.10 -10.46 3.21
C CYS A 4 11.47 -11.31 4.31
N PHE A 5 10.14 -11.42 4.28
CA PHE A 5 9.39 -12.28 5.18
C PHE A 5 8.40 -13.16 4.41
N GLY A 6 8.16 -14.36 4.93
CA GLY A 6 7.14 -15.25 4.40
C GLY A 6 5.74 -14.80 4.80
N THR A 7 4.83 -14.77 3.84
CA THR A 7 3.39 -14.80 4.12
C THR A 7 2.86 -16.20 3.92
N GLY A 8 2.03 -16.66 4.87
CA GLY A 8 1.59 -18.05 4.95
C GLY A 8 0.08 -18.17 4.97
N ASN A 9 -0.39 -19.33 4.49
CA ASN A 9 -1.81 -19.68 4.53
C ASN A 9 -2.21 -20.01 5.97
N PRO A 10 -3.25 -19.35 6.54
CA PRO A 10 -3.66 -19.58 7.92
C PRO A 10 -4.24 -20.98 8.17
N THR A 11 -4.62 -21.69 7.11
CA THR A 11 -5.21 -23.03 7.17
C THR A 11 -4.16 -24.14 7.08
N THR A 12 -3.15 -23.97 6.22
CA THR A 12 -2.14 -25.02 5.96
C THR A 12 -0.78 -24.73 6.59
N GLU A 13 -0.57 -23.52 7.11
CA GLU A 13 0.72 -23.00 7.60
C GLU A 13 1.84 -22.96 6.55
N GLU A 14 1.53 -23.29 5.29
CA GLU A 14 2.48 -23.24 4.19
C GLU A 14 2.77 -21.79 3.77
N VAL A 15 4.03 -21.52 3.43
CA VAL A 15 4.44 -20.23 2.88
C VAL A 15 3.90 -20.09 1.46
N ILE A 16 3.04 -19.10 1.25
CA ILE A 16 2.47 -18.77 -0.07
C ILE A 16 3.54 -18.10 -0.92
N THR A 17 4.18 -17.06 -0.37
CA THR A 17 5.22 -16.29 -1.05
C THR A 17 6.07 -15.51 -0.04
N THR A 18 7.17 -14.93 -0.53
CA THR A 18 8.10 -14.10 0.25
C THR A 18 7.99 -12.64 -0.21
N ILE A 19 7.74 -11.73 0.73
CA ILE A 19 7.55 -10.29 0.50
C ILE A 19 8.73 -9.52 1.07
N ALA A 20 9.17 -8.46 0.39
CA ALA A 20 10.22 -7.58 0.89
C ALA A 20 9.76 -6.86 2.19
N GLU A 21 10.66 -6.81 3.17
CA GLU A 21 10.44 -6.10 4.43
C GLU A 21 10.94 -4.66 4.30
N ALA A 22 10.05 -3.69 4.50
CA ALA A 22 10.41 -2.27 4.50
C ALA A 22 11.29 -1.94 5.71
N SER A 23 12.31 -1.12 5.50
CA SER A 23 13.13 -0.55 6.58
C SER A 23 12.93 0.95 6.72
N SER A 24 13.50 1.56 7.76
CA SER A 24 13.45 3.02 7.95
C SER A 24 13.99 3.79 6.75
N ARG A 25 14.95 3.22 6.00
CA ARG A 25 15.44 3.82 4.76
C ARG A 25 14.36 3.86 3.67
N ASP A 26 13.52 2.84 3.58
CA ASP A 26 12.44 2.79 2.61
C ASP A 26 11.35 3.81 2.95
N VAL A 27 11.15 4.11 4.24
CA VAL A 27 10.29 5.22 4.70
C VAL A 27 10.81 6.55 4.15
N ASP A 28 12.08 6.87 4.36
CA ASP A 28 12.67 8.13 3.88
C ASP A 28 12.52 8.28 2.35
N LEU A 29 12.78 7.20 1.60
CA LEU A 29 12.64 7.17 0.15
C LEU A 29 11.19 7.39 -0.31
N VAL A 30 10.23 6.76 0.36
CA VAL A 30 8.80 6.91 0.04
C VAL A 30 8.31 8.31 0.39
N VAL A 31 8.75 8.88 1.52
CA VAL A 31 8.38 10.25 1.88
C VAL A 31 8.92 11.21 0.83
N GLU A 32 10.19 11.11 0.42
CA GLU A 32 10.74 11.94 -0.65
C GLU A 32 9.98 11.78 -1.98
N ALA A 33 9.66 10.54 -2.36
CA ALA A 33 8.90 10.26 -3.57
C ALA A 33 7.49 10.84 -3.52
N THR A 34 6.81 10.72 -2.37
CA THR A 34 5.45 11.24 -2.14
C THR A 34 5.44 12.75 -2.14
N THR A 35 6.39 13.40 -1.46
CA THR A 35 6.54 14.85 -1.46
C THR A 35 6.74 15.38 -2.89
N ARG A 36 7.60 14.74 -3.69
CA ARG A 36 7.77 15.11 -5.10
C ARG A 36 6.50 14.91 -5.92
N ALA A 37 5.83 13.77 -5.77
CA ALA A 37 4.60 13.47 -6.49
C ALA A 37 3.49 14.47 -6.13
N PHE A 38 3.40 14.84 -4.85
CA PHE A 38 2.45 15.82 -4.35
C PHE A 38 2.66 17.18 -4.99
N TYR A 39 3.83 17.78 -4.79
CA TYR A 39 4.09 19.15 -5.23
C TYR A 39 4.18 19.31 -6.76
N ASN A 40 4.59 18.28 -7.50
CA ASN A 40 4.74 18.40 -8.95
C ASN A 40 3.48 18.00 -9.72
N VAL A 41 2.66 17.09 -9.18
CA VAL A 41 1.55 16.50 -9.92
C VAL A 41 0.27 16.57 -9.11
N TRP A 42 0.18 15.86 -7.99
CA TRP A 42 -1.08 15.57 -7.32
C TRP A 42 -1.82 16.82 -6.83
N CYS A 43 -1.10 17.81 -6.28
CA CYS A 43 -1.74 19.04 -5.79
C CYS A 43 -2.31 19.94 -6.90
N HIS A 44 -1.97 19.66 -8.16
CA HIS A 44 -2.47 20.39 -9.34
C HIS A 44 -3.61 19.66 -10.06
N VAL A 45 -3.96 18.43 -9.63
CA VAL A 45 -5.06 17.67 -10.21
C VAL A 45 -6.39 18.17 -9.64
N ASP A 46 -7.33 18.50 -10.52
CA ASP A 46 -8.66 18.95 -10.11
C ASP A 46 -9.46 17.83 -9.41
N GLY A 47 -10.35 18.22 -8.49
CA GLY A 47 -11.19 17.28 -7.75
C GLY A 47 -12.02 16.35 -8.65
N ARG A 48 -12.44 16.80 -9.84
CA ARG A 48 -13.14 15.93 -10.81
C ARG A 48 -12.24 14.84 -11.36
N GLU A 49 -10.97 15.17 -11.65
CA GLU A 49 -10.01 14.21 -12.18
C GLU A 49 -9.60 13.21 -11.09
N HIS A 50 -9.48 13.64 -9.83
CA HIS A 50 -9.38 12.71 -8.69
C HIS A 50 -10.58 11.75 -8.64
N GLY A 51 -11.80 12.27 -8.79
CA GLY A 51 -13.01 11.45 -8.81
C GLY A 51 -13.02 10.41 -9.92
N LYS A 52 -12.53 10.75 -11.12
CA LYS A 52 -12.39 9.79 -12.24
C LYS A 52 -11.42 8.66 -11.92
N LEU A 53 -10.27 8.97 -11.29
CA LEU A 53 -9.30 7.95 -10.88
C LEU A 53 -9.91 7.00 -9.84
N LEU A 54 -10.64 7.54 -8.87
CA LEU A 54 -11.31 6.76 -7.83
C LEU A 54 -12.43 5.87 -8.40
N ASN A 55 -13.25 6.40 -9.31
CA ASN A 55 -14.30 5.61 -9.96
C ASN A 55 -13.69 4.48 -10.80
N LYS A 56 -12.63 4.77 -11.56
CA LYS A 56 -11.94 3.73 -12.34
C LYS A 56 -11.33 2.66 -11.45
N LEU A 57 -10.77 3.04 -10.30
CA LEU A 57 -10.29 2.07 -9.31
C LEU A 57 -11.44 1.22 -8.77
N ALA A 58 -12.61 1.81 -8.50
CA ALA A 58 -13.79 1.06 -8.06
C ALA A 58 -14.22 0.04 -9.12
N ASP A 59 -14.31 0.45 -10.39
CA ASP A 59 -14.65 -0.45 -11.51
C ASP A 59 -13.67 -1.64 -11.60
N LEU A 60 -12.36 -1.37 -11.42
CA LEU A 60 -11.33 -2.42 -11.44
C LEU A 60 -11.42 -3.36 -10.22
N ILE A 61 -11.72 -2.83 -9.04
CA ILE A 61 -11.94 -3.65 -7.84
C ILE A 61 -13.18 -4.53 -8.00
N GLU A 62 -14.26 -4.01 -8.57
CA GLU A 62 -15.49 -4.77 -8.83
C GLU A 62 -15.24 -5.88 -9.87
N HIS A 63 -14.45 -5.59 -10.90
CA HIS A 63 -14.03 -6.59 -11.89
C HIS A 63 -13.19 -7.72 -11.26
N ASP A 64 -12.24 -7.38 -10.38
CA ASP A 64 -11.32 -8.33 -9.75
C ASP A 64 -11.82 -8.85 -8.39
N LEU A 65 -13.10 -8.70 -8.07
CA LEU A 65 -13.64 -8.93 -6.72
C LEU A 65 -13.39 -10.37 -6.22
N ASP A 66 -13.60 -11.37 -7.07
CA ASP A 66 -13.41 -12.78 -6.70
C ASP A 66 -11.93 -13.11 -6.43
N ASP A 67 -11.02 -12.55 -7.22
CA ASP A 67 -9.57 -12.71 -7.03
C ASP A 67 -9.10 -12.03 -5.74
N LEU A 68 -9.60 -10.80 -5.48
CA LEU A 68 -9.32 -10.07 -4.24
C LEU A 68 -9.85 -10.84 -3.03
N ALA A 69 -11.05 -11.40 -3.11
CA ALA A 69 -11.65 -12.21 -2.05
C ALA A 69 -10.85 -13.50 -1.81
N ALA A 70 -10.40 -14.17 -2.87
CA ALA A 70 -9.56 -15.36 -2.75
C ALA A 70 -8.20 -15.03 -2.12
N LEU A 71 -7.56 -13.93 -2.52
CA LEU A 71 -6.32 -13.46 -1.91
C LEU A 71 -6.51 -13.11 -0.43
N GLU A 72 -7.60 -12.44 -0.06
CA GLU A 72 -7.90 -12.12 1.33
C GLU A 72 -8.18 -13.38 2.17
N ALA A 73 -8.89 -14.36 1.62
CA ALA A 73 -9.16 -15.63 2.30
C ALA A 73 -7.89 -16.48 2.49
N LEU A 74 -6.97 -16.41 1.53
CA LEU A 74 -5.74 -17.19 1.52
C LEU A 74 -4.65 -16.55 2.41
N ASP A 75 -4.59 -15.22 2.50
CA ASP A 75 -3.50 -14.50 3.15
C ASP A 75 -3.82 -14.06 4.58
N ASN A 76 -3.09 -14.59 5.56
CA ASN A 76 -3.29 -14.29 6.99
C ASN A 76 -2.99 -12.81 7.35
N LYS A 77 -2.23 -12.08 6.52
CA LYS A 77 -1.69 -10.75 6.87
C LYS A 77 -2.18 -9.61 5.98
N LYS A 78 -3.11 -9.86 5.06
CA LYS A 78 -3.66 -8.88 4.09
C LYS A 78 -2.60 -8.14 3.26
N VAL A 79 -1.38 -8.66 3.18
CA VAL A 79 -0.28 -8.07 2.41
C VAL A 79 -0.55 -8.28 0.93
N LEU A 80 -1.03 -9.47 0.54
CA LEU A 80 -1.27 -9.81 -0.86
C LEU A 80 -2.39 -8.96 -1.47
N VAL A 81 -3.50 -8.78 -0.75
CA VAL A 81 -4.60 -7.92 -1.22
C VAL A 81 -4.14 -6.45 -1.33
N SER A 82 -3.32 -5.97 -0.40
CA SER A 82 -2.78 -4.59 -0.44
C SER A 82 -1.89 -4.36 -1.65
N LEU A 83 -1.04 -5.33 -1.99
CA LEU A 83 -0.19 -5.27 -3.18
C LEU A 83 -1.02 -5.31 -4.47
N LYS A 84 -2.03 -6.19 -4.55
CA LYS A 84 -2.95 -6.26 -5.69
C LYS A 84 -3.72 -4.95 -5.88
N VAL A 85 -4.23 -4.34 -4.81
CA VAL A 85 -4.87 -3.02 -4.88
C VAL A 85 -3.89 -1.94 -5.36
N ALA A 86 -2.61 -1.98 -4.96
CA ALA A 86 -1.62 -1.05 -5.48
C ALA A 86 -1.37 -1.20 -6.99
N GLU A 87 -1.43 -2.42 -7.52
CA GLU A 87 -1.41 -2.68 -8.96
C GLU A 87 -2.65 -2.08 -9.66
N LEU A 88 -3.84 -2.25 -9.08
CA LEU A 88 -5.06 -1.65 -9.60
C LEU A 88 -5.02 -0.12 -9.56
N CYS A 89 -4.43 0.50 -8.54
CA CYS A 89 -4.19 1.95 -8.52
C CYS A 89 -3.31 2.39 -9.69
N LYS A 90 -2.28 1.62 -10.03
CA LYS A 90 -1.44 1.90 -11.19
C LYS A 90 -2.23 1.78 -12.50
N GLU A 91 -3.07 0.76 -12.63
CA GLU A 91 -3.94 0.56 -13.80
C GLU A 91 -5.04 1.63 -13.93
N ALA A 92 -5.60 2.07 -12.80
CA ALA A 92 -6.53 3.20 -12.72
C ALA A 92 -5.87 4.52 -13.18
N GLY A 93 -4.53 4.58 -13.16
CA GLY A 93 -3.76 5.73 -13.68
C GLY A 93 -3.34 6.71 -12.59
N PHE A 94 -3.30 6.28 -11.33
CA PHE A 94 -2.73 7.10 -10.26
C PHE A 94 -1.27 7.45 -10.60
N PRO A 95 -0.85 8.73 -10.47
CA PRO A 95 0.52 9.11 -10.77
C PRO A 95 1.54 8.38 -9.90
N LYS A 96 2.71 8.09 -10.47
CA LYS A 96 3.80 7.42 -9.75
C LYS A 96 4.18 8.22 -8.49
N GLY A 97 4.26 7.52 -7.36
CA GLY A 97 4.64 8.11 -6.08
C GLY A 97 3.49 8.73 -5.30
N VAL A 98 2.26 8.79 -5.85
CA VAL A 98 1.07 9.23 -5.10
C VAL A 98 0.62 8.13 -4.13
N ILE A 99 0.58 6.89 -4.60
CA ILE A 99 0.28 5.71 -3.78
C ILE A 99 1.56 4.89 -3.67
N ASN A 100 2.00 4.64 -2.43
CA ASN A 100 3.14 3.78 -2.12
C ASN A 100 2.71 2.79 -1.04
N VAL A 101 3.09 1.52 -1.18
CA VAL A 101 2.80 0.48 -0.20
C VAL A 101 4.12 0.01 0.40
N LEU A 102 4.23 0.10 1.73
CA LEU A 102 5.32 -0.45 2.51
C LEU A 102 4.78 -1.59 3.35
N SER A 103 5.47 -2.74 3.34
CA SER A 103 5.07 -3.94 4.07
C SER A 103 6.14 -4.30 5.09
N ASP A 104 5.76 -4.45 6.35
CA ASP A 104 6.69 -4.75 7.44
C ASP A 104 5.98 -5.39 8.65
N PHE A 105 6.72 -5.66 9.73
CA PHE A 105 6.20 -6.16 11.01
C PHE A 105 6.11 -5.11 12.14
N GLY A 106 5.88 -3.84 11.81
CA GLY A 106 5.52 -2.79 12.77
C GLY A 106 6.64 -1.82 13.18
N THR A 107 7.85 -1.93 12.61
CA THR A 107 8.94 -0.97 12.90
C THR A 107 8.84 0.30 12.04
N THR A 108 8.38 0.14 10.81
CA THR A 108 8.08 1.18 9.82
C THR A 108 6.96 2.08 10.33
N GLY A 109 5.92 1.52 10.95
CA GLY A 109 4.83 2.31 11.53
C GLY A 109 5.31 3.32 12.58
N THR A 110 6.22 2.90 13.47
CA THR A 110 6.85 3.80 14.46
C THR A 110 7.76 4.83 13.78
N THR A 111 8.51 4.41 12.76
CA THR A 111 9.35 5.32 11.97
C THR A 111 8.51 6.42 11.33
N MET A 112 7.40 6.05 10.66
CA MET A 112 6.47 6.99 10.05
C MET A 112 5.81 7.91 11.08
N ALA A 113 5.38 7.37 12.23
CA ALA A 113 4.78 8.13 13.33
C ALA A 113 5.63 9.29 13.83
N ASN A 114 6.96 9.14 13.78
CA ASN A 114 7.92 10.14 14.24
C ASN A 114 8.59 10.92 13.09
N HIS A 115 8.19 10.67 11.85
CA HIS A 115 8.84 11.26 10.68
C HIS A 115 8.37 12.70 10.47
N MET A 116 9.28 13.67 10.59
CA MET A 116 8.97 15.11 10.59
C MET A 116 8.34 15.64 9.30
N ASN A 117 8.48 14.91 8.19
CA ASN A 117 7.92 15.31 6.89
C ASN A 117 6.65 14.52 6.50
N ILE A 118 5.97 13.89 7.47
CA ILE A 118 4.65 13.29 7.26
C ILE A 118 3.60 14.23 7.84
N ASP A 119 2.73 14.75 6.97
CA ASP A 119 1.75 15.77 7.35
C ASP A 119 0.55 15.20 8.14
N MET A 120 0.19 13.93 7.89
CA MET A 120 -0.98 13.29 8.49
C MET A 120 -0.80 11.79 8.60
N ILE A 121 -1.29 11.22 9.70
CA ILE A 121 -1.33 9.78 9.93
C ILE A 121 -2.74 9.36 10.29
N THR A 122 -3.25 8.39 9.53
CA THR A 122 -4.51 7.70 9.82
C THR A 122 -4.19 6.27 10.20
N PHE A 123 -4.58 5.85 11.40
CA PHE A 123 -4.29 4.51 11.93
C PHE A 123 -5.58 3.72 12.15
N THR A 124 -5.53 2.42 11.88
CA THR A 124 -6.59 1.47 12.25
C THR A 124 -5.92 0.22 12.80
N GLY A 125 -6.21 -0.10 14.07
CA GLY A 125 -5.59 -1.21 14.78
C GLY A 125 -6.25 -1.41 16.15
N LYS A 126 -5.68 -2.31 16.94
CA LYS A 126 -6.23 -2.70 18.24
C LYS A 126 -5.38 -2.07 19.36
N ASN A 127 -6.03 -1.55 20.40
CA ASN A 127 -5.35 -1.19 21.64
C ASN A 127 -5.14 -2.49 22.43
N CYS A 128 -3.96 -3.08 22.35
CA CYS A 128 -3.59 -4.27 23.13
C CYS A 128 -2.25 -4.02 23.82
#